data_AF-A0A7Z9K8C5-F1
#
_entry.id   AF-A0A7Z9K8C5-F1
#
_cell.length_a   1.000
_cell.length_b   1.000
_cell.length_c   1.000
_cell.angle_alpha   90.00
_cell.angle_beta   90.00
_cell.angle_gamma   90.00
#
_symmetry.space_group_name_H-M   'P 1'
#
loop_
_entity.id
_entity.type
_entity.pdbx_description
1 polymer ?
#
loop_
_entity_poly.entity_id
_entity_poly.type
_entity_poly.pdbx_seq_one_letter_code
_entity_poly.pdbx_strand_id
1 'polypeptide(L)'
;MIAQAVTGTPGHVNTMARAVEHFLTHYPVDQMKQGDVYVTNDPWLGTGHLFDFVVVSPAYYGGEPTALFASTCHVIDVGGRGFSAEAKSIYEEGILIPHMRLRDQGRLNDDFFTILLANSRNPVEVKGDILSLVSCNDTGESRLQDMMAEFSLTSIAPLAEFIINNSRDAMIKALASVPNGNFSTEMELDGYDEPVFIKASMRVSDDEIVIDYSGTSRASSYGINSPLCYTEAYTCFGLKCIIAPSVPNNHGSLSVFRSEAE
;
A
#
# COMPACT_ATOMS: atom_id res chain seq x y z
N MET A 1 -0.74 10.76 0.35
CA MET A 1 -1.09 10.21 1.68
C MET A 1 -0.88 11.26 2.76
N ILE A 2 -1.93 11.64 3.50
CA ILE A 2 -1.88 12.68 4.56
C ILE A 2 -1.56 12.06 5.93
N ALA A 3 -2.24 10.96 6.25
CA ALA A 3 -2.09 10.21 7.49
C ALA A 3 -2.41 8.74 7.23
N GLN A 4 -2.00 7.87 8.15
CA GLN A 4 -2.29 6.44 8.16
C GLN A 4 -2.46 5.95 9.60
N ALA A 5 -2.93 4.72 9.77
CA ALA A 5 -2.97 4.07 11.08
C ALA A 5 -1.56 3.97 11.69
N VAL A 6 -1.48 4.16 13.02
CA VAL A 6 -0.23 4.06 13.79
C VAL A 6 0.24 2.61 13.92
N THR A 7 -0.71 1.67 13.88
CA THR A 7 -0.48 0.23 13.95
C THR A 7 -0.84 -0.38 12.60
N GLY A 8 0.17 -0.73 11.81
CA GLY A 8 -0.01 -1.38 10.51
C GLY A 8 1.31 -1.98 10.03
N THR A 9 1.23 -3.08 9.28
CA THR A 9 2.44 -3.69 8.73
C THR A 9 3.00 -2.81 7.60
N PRO A 10 4.31 -2.77 7.38
CA PRO A 10 4.92 -1.98 6.29
C PRO A 10 4.36 -2.33 4.92
N GLY A 11 4.18 -3.64 4.69
CA GLY A 11 3.62 -4.21 3.46
C GLY A 11 2.17 -3.83 3.20
N HIS A 12 1.44 -3.30 4.18
CA HIS A 12 0.11 -2.71 4.00
C HIS A 12 0.20 -1.20 3.82
N VAL A 13 0.87 -0.51 4.74
CA VAL A 13 0.70 0.96 4.86
C VAL A 13 1.47 1.74 3.78
N ASN A 14 2.68 1.30 3.43
CA ASN A 14 3.50 2.00 2.44
C ASN A 14 3.11 1.61 1.01
N THR A 15 2.78 0.35 0.77
CA THR A 15 2.32 -0.16 -0.53
C THR A 15 0.95 0.41 -0.90
N MET A 16 0.03 0.53 0.05
CA MET A 16 -1.30 1.09 -0.17
C MET A 16 -1.23 2.54 -0.69
N ALA A 17 -0.24 3.33 -0.24
CA ALA A 17 -0.04 4.67 -0.76
C ALA A 17 0.26 4.67 -2.27
N ARG A 18 1.07 3.72 -2.75
CA ARG A 18 1.34 3.49 -4.18
C ARG A 18 0.11 2.93 -4.89
N ALA A 19 -0.59 1.98 -4.27
CA ALA A 19 -1.81 1.38 -4.82
C ALA A 19 -2.86 2.45 -5.16
N VAL A 20 -3.05 3.46 -4.29
CA VAL A 20 -3.96 4.59 -4.56
C VAL A 20 -3.60 5.34 -5.84
N GLU A 21 -2.31 5.51 -6.18
CA GLU A 21 -1.89 6.13 -7.44
C GLU A 21 -2.31 5.28 -8.65
N HIS A 22 -2.25 3.95 -8.53
CA HIS A 22 -2.74 3.03 -9.55
C HIS A 22 -4.27 3.04 -9.68
N PHE A 23 -5.00 3.14 -8.57
CA PHE A 23 -6.45 3.35 -8.60
C PHE A 23 -6.80 4.65 -9.31
N LEU A 24 -6.10 5.75 -9.02
CA LEU A 24 -6.32 7.06 -9.66
C LEU A 24 -6.02 7.03 -11.17
N THR A 25 -5.07 6.20 -11.60
CA THR A 25 -4.77 6.00 -13.02
C THR A 25 -5.91 5.27 -13.74
N HIS A 26 -6.53 4.27 -13.11
CA HIS A 26 -7.65 3.51 -13.69
C HIS A 26 -8.99 4.22 -13.55
N TYR A 27 -9.18 4.92 -12.44
CA TYR A 27 -10.40 5.62 -12.06
C TYR A 27 -10.03 7.04 -11.62
N PRO A 28 -9.89 7.98 -12.57
CA PRO A 28 -9.69 9.38 -12.27
C PRO A 28 -10.79 9.94 -11.33
N VAL A 29 -10.42 10.88 -10.45
CA VAL A 29 -11.34 11.40 -9.40
C VAL A 29 -12.63 11.96 -9.99
N ASP A 30 -12.58 12.59 -11.16
CA ASP A 30 -13.74 13.15 -11.87
C ASP A 30 -14.73 12.09 -12.38
N GLN A 31 -14.32 10.82 -12.42
CA GLN A 31 -15.17 9.67 -12.78
C GLN A 31 -15.69 8.92 -11.57
N MET A 32 -15.13 9.18 -10.38
CA MET A 32 -15.60 8.60 -9.14
C MET A 32 -16.89 9.29 -8.68
N LYS A 33 -17.75 8.55 -7.96
CA LYS A 33 -18.98 9.07 -7.37
C LYS A 33 -19.07 8.75 -5.88
N GLN A 34 -19.85 9.55 -5.16
CA GLN A 34 -20.11 9.30 -3.75
C GLN A 34 -20.72 7.90 -3.56
N GLY A 35 -20.19 7.16 -2.59
CA GLY A 35 -20.60 5.78 -2.31
C GLY A 35 -19.99 4.72 -3.23
N ASP A 36 -19.14 5.09 -4.19
CA ASP A 36 -18.33 4.14 -4.93
C ASP A 36 -17.26 3.50 -4.04
N VAL A 37 -16.89 2.27 -4.38
CA VAL A 37 -15.77 1.56 -3.77
C VAL A 37 -15.05 0.76 -4.84
N TYR A 38 -13.73 0.83 -4.85
CA TYR A 38 -12.85 0.15 -5.78
C TYR A 38 -11.97 -0.85 -5.05
N VAL A 39 -11.61 -1.96 -5.70
CA VAL A 39 -10.84 -3.05 -5.09
C VAL A 39 -9.79 -3.62 -6.05
N THR A 40 -8.69 -4.12 -5.49
CA THR A 40 -7.68 -4.95 -6.16
C THR A 40 -6.93 -5.78 -5.12
N ASN A 41 -6.37 -6.92 -5.52
CA ASN A 41 -5.30 -7.62 -4.78
C ASN A 41 -4.09 -7.91 -5.69
N ASP A 42 -3.98 -7.20 -6.82
CA ASP A 42 -2.88 -7.34 -7.75
C ASP A 42 -1.53 -7.11 -7.02
N PRO A 43 -0.61 -8.09 -7.02
CA PRO A 43 0.65 -7.97 -6.28
C PRO A 43 1.53 -6.82 -6.74
N TRP A 44 1.51 -6.49 -8.03
CA TRP A 44 2.36 -5.45 -8.60
C TRP A 44 1.78 -4.07 -8.41
N LEU A 45 0.45 -3.97 -8.43
CA LEU A 45 -0.26 -2.69 -8.38
C LEU A 45 -0.95 -2.41 -7.04
N GLY A 46 -0.86 -3.34 -6.09
CA GLY A 46 -1.48 -3.29 -4.78
C GLY A 46 -0.46 -3.53 -3.67
N THR A 47 -0.30 -4.79 -3.26
CA THR A 47 0.19 -5.16 -1.91
C THR A 47 1.25 -6.26 -1.93
N GLY A 48 1.88 -6.55 -3.06
CA GLY A 48 3.02 -7.48 -3.15
C GLY A 48 2.67 -8.96 -3.17
N HIS A 49 1.46 -9.36 -2.76
CA HIS A 49 0.96 -10.74 -2.86
C HIS A 49 -0.57 -10.79 -2.86
N LEU A 50 -1.14 -11.94 -3.26
CA LEU A 50 -2.59 -12.05 -3.51
C LEU A 50 -3.47 -11.99 -2.24
N PHE A 51 -2.95 -12.34 -1.08
CA PHE A 51 -3.74 -12.37 0.16
C PHE A 51 -4.12 -10.97 0.67
N ASP A 52 -3.45 -9.92 0.22
CA ASP A 52 -3.72 -8.58 0.70
C ASP A 52 -4.64 -7.85 -0.27
N PHE A 53 -5.85 -7.49 0.18
CA PHE A 53 -6.82 -6.73 -0.62
C PHE A 53 -6.78 -5.26 -0.24
N VAL A 54 -6.67 -4.38 -1.24
CA VAL A 54 -6.77 -2.93 -1.08
C VAL A 54 -8.12 -2.45 -1.56
N VAL A 55 -8.77 -1.62 -0.76
CA VAL A 55 -10.04 -0.97 -1.08
C VAL A 55 -9.90 0.54 -1.00
N VAL A 56 -10.34 1.24 -2.06
CA VAL A 56 -10.32 2.71 -2.14
C VAL A 56 -11.73 3.26 -2.33
N SER A 57 -12.09 4.26 -1.55
CA SER A 57 -13.38 4.96 -1.62
C SER A 57 -13.17 6.48 -1.67
N PRO A 58 -13.86 7.22 -2.56
CA PRO A 58 -13.85 8.67 -2.53
C PRO A 58 -14.74 9.19 -1.40
N ALA A 59 -14.23 10.14 -0.64
CA ALA A 59 -15.00 10.87 0.38
C ALA A 59 -15.49 12.21 -0.19
N TYR A 60 -16.76 12.51 0.04
CA TYR A 60 -17.38 13.74 -0.42
C TYR A 60 -17.76 14.65 0.74
N TYR A 61 -17.73 15.96 0.51
CA TYR A 61 -18.27 16.96 1.43
C TYR A 61 -18.89 18.09 0.62
N GLY A 62 -20.12 18.49 0.95
CA GLY A 62 -20.84 19.53 0.20
C GLY A 62 -21.09 19.20 -1.28
N GLY A 63 -21.11 17.91 -1.64
CA GLY A 63 -21.28 17.45 -3.03
C GLY A 63 -19.98 17.36 -3.85
N GLU A 64 -18.84 17.72 -3.28
CA GLU A 64 -17.54 17.74 -3.95
C GLU A 64 -16.59 16.67 -3.38
N PRO A 65 -15.74 16.04 -4.23
CA PRO A 65 -14.74 15.10 -3.77
C PRO A 65 -13.69 15.83 -2.92
N THR A 66 -13.44 15.31 -1.72
CA THR A 66 -12.58 15.98 -0.72
C THR A 66 -11.32 15.17 -0.40
N ALA A 67 -11.42 13.84 -0.34
CA ALA A 67 -10.31 12.96 -0.03
C ALA A 67 -10.54 11.56 -0.61
N LEU A 68 -9.51 10.72 -0.57
CA LEU A 68 -9.65 9.27 -0.76
C LEU A 68 -9.34 8.58 0.57
N PHE A 69 -10.18 7.61 0.93
CA PHE A 69 -9.86 6.64 1.97
C PHE A 69 -9.39 5.35 1.33
N ALA A 70 -8.34 4.78 1.90
CA ALA A 70 -7.82 3.48 1.50
C ALA A 70 -7.66 2.61 2.74
N SER A 71 -8.01 1.34 2.61
CA SER A 71 -7.80 0.32 3.63
C SER A 71 -7.28 -0.95 2.98
N THR A 72 -6.48 -1.69 3.73
CA THR A 72 -5.91 -2.97 3.30
C THR A 72 -6.07 -4.00 4.41
N CYS A 73 -6.40 -5.23 4.05
CA CYS A 73 -6.34 -6.36 4.98
C CYS A 73 -5.78 -7.60 4.28
N HIS A 74 -5.15 -8.44 5.09
CA HIS A 74 -4.80 -9.79 4.72
C HIS A 74 -6.01 -10.68 4.90
N VAL A 75 -6.55 -11.23 3.81
CA VAL A 75 -7.63 -12.20 3.88
C VAL A 75 -7.06 -13.58 4.21
N ILE A 76 -7.84 -14.41 4.88
CA ILE A 76 -7.35 -15.74 5.29
C ILE A 76 -7.15 -16.71 4.11
N ASP A 77 -7.82 -16.46 2.99
CA ASP A 77 -7.71 -17.34 1.83
C ASP A 77 -8.05 -16.68 0.48
N VAL A 78 -7.25 -17.05 -0.54
CA VAL A 78 -7.42 -16.66 -1.94
C VAL A 78 -7.48 -17.85 -2.90
N GLY A 79 -7.62 -19.07 -2.39
CA GLY A 79 -7.60 -20.28 -3.21
C GLY A 79 -6.19 -20.67 -3.63
N GLY A 80 -6.04 -21.21 -4.83
CA GLY A 80 -4.76 -21.73 -5.31
C GLY A 80 -4.18 -22.81 -4.39
N ARG A 81 -2.84 -22.89 -4.34
CA ARG A 81 -2.07 -23.79 -3.47
C ARG A 81 -2.09 -23.35 -2.00
N GLY A 82 -2.74 -22.23 -1.68
CA GLY A 82 -2.70 -21.61 -0.36
C GLY A 82 -1.36 -20.94 -0.08
N PHE A 83 -1.07 -20.70 1.20
CA PHE A 83 0.17 -20.03 1.62
C PHE A 83 1.37 -20.99 1.48
N SER A 84 2.00 -20.98 0.30
CA SER A 84 3.09 -21.90 -0.05
C SER A 84 4.08 -21.24 -1.01
N ALA A 85 5.36 -21.55 -0.82
CA ALA A 85 6.43 -21.18 -1.73
C ALA A 85 6.50 -22.09 -2.99
N GLU A 86 5.78 -23.22 -3.01
CA GLU A 86 5.85 -24.20 -4.10
C GLU A 86 5.23 -23.73 -5.43
N ALA A 87 4.42 -22.69 -5.39
CA ALA A 87 3.73 -22.19 -6.58
C ALA A 87 4.75 -21.76 -7.64
N LYS A 88 4.57 -22.25 -8.88
CA LYS A 88 5.49 -21.93 -9.99
C LYS A 88 5.00 -20.79 -10.88
N SER A 89 3.81 -20.29 -10.58
CA SER A 89 3.15 -19.23 -11.31
C SER A 89 2.15 -18.55 -10.39
N ILE A 90 1.92 -17.26 -10.61
CA ILE A 90 0.90 -16.49 -9.87
C ILE A 90 -0.50 -17.14 -9.97
N TYR A 91 -0.80 -17.83 -11.08
CA TYR A 91 -2.06 -18.55 -11.26
C TYR A 91 -2.22 -19.76 -10.33
N GLU A 92 -1.13 -20.25 -9.75
CA GLU A 92 -1.15 -21.30 -8.73
C GLU A 92 -1.31 -20.73 -7.31
N GLU A 93 -1.04 -19.44 -7.11
CA GLU A 93 -1.04 -18.80 -5.78
C GLU A 93 -2.45 -18.42 -5.31
N GLY A 94 -3.37 -18.16 -6.23
CA GLY A 94 -4.75 -17.83 -5.88
C GLY A 94 -5.44 -16.94 -6.91
N ILE A 95 -6.59 -16.40 -6.50
CA ILE A 95 -7.36 -15.49 -7.32
C ILE A 95 -6.67 -14.11 -7.40
N LEU A 96 -6.49 -13.63 -8.62
CA LEU A 96 -6.08 -12.26 -8.92
C LEU A 96 -7.33 -11.45 -9.31
N ILE A 97 -7.63 -10.43 -8.52
CA ILE A 97 -8.65 -9.43 -8.73
C ILE A 97 -7.96 -8.19 -9.31
N PRO A 98 -8.18 -7.86 -10.58
CA PRO A 98 -7.68 -6.62 -11.16
C PRO A 98 -8.43 -5.42 -10.55
N HIS A 99 -7.97 -4.21 -10.85
CA HIS A 99 -8.71 -3.00 -10.50
C HIS A 99 -10.15 -3.07 -11.00
N MET A 100 -11.09 -3.10 -10.07
CA MET A 100 -12.52 -3.17 -10.39
C MET A 100 -13.37 -2.44 -9.35
N ARG A 101 -14.62 -2.16 -9.73
CA ARG A 101 -15.61 -1.57 -8.82
C ARG A 101 -16.25 -2.66 -7.95
N LEU A 102 -16.11 -2.49 -6.63
CA LEU A 102 -16.71 -3.31 -5.58
C LEU A 102 -18.11 -2.81 -5.16
N ARG A 103 -18.31 -1.48 -5.17
CA ARG A 103 -19.59 -0.84 -4.86
C ARG A 103 -19.83 0.29 -5.84
N ASP A 104 -21.02 0.36 -6.43
CA ASP A 104 -21.47 1.44 -7.30
C ASP A 104 -22.53 2.25 -6.58
N GLN A 105 -22.16 3.46 -6.13
CA GLN A 105 -23.06 4.40 -5.45
C GLN A 105 -23.92 3.71 -4.36
N GLY A 106 -23.27 2.95 -3.47
CA GLY A 106 -23.93 2.23 -2.38
C GLY A 106 -24.44 0.81 -2.71
N ARG A 107 -24.47 0.40 -3.99
CA ARG A 107 -24.84 -0.98 -4.38
C ARG A 107 -23.62 -1.87 -4.51
N LEU A 108 -23.51 -2.89 -3.66
CA LEU A 108 -22.42 -3.88 -3.75
C LEU A 108 -22.49 -4.68 -5.04
N ASN A 109 -21.32 -5.11 -5.52
CA ASN A 109 -21.16 -5.96 -6.68
C ASN A 109 -21.29 -7.44 -6.26
N ASP A 110 -22.47 -8.03 -6.48
CA ASP A 110 -22.71 -9.45 -6.13
C ASP A 110 -21.91 -10.43 -7.00
N ASP A 111 -21.59 -10.06 -8.25
CA ASP A 111 -20.79 -10.89 -9.14
C ASP A 111 -19.34 -10.99 -8.64
N PHE A 112 -18.79 -9.88 -8.13
CA PHE A 112 -17.48 -9.87 -7.47
C PHE A 112 -17.43 -10.90 -6.33
N PHE A 113 -18.40 -10.83 -5.41
CA PHE A 113 -18.45 -11.77 -4.30
C PHE A 113 -18.71 -13.20 -4.78
N THR A 114 -19.56 -13.40 -5.79
CA THR A 114 -19.81 -14.74 -6.35
C THR A 114 -18.51 -15.38 -6.83
N ILE A 115 -17.67 -14.64 -7.55
CA ILE A 115 -16.39 -15.13 -8.06
C ILE A 115 -15.38 -15.33 -6.92
N LEU A 116 -15.20 -14.34 -6.04
CA LEU A 116 -14.23 -14.41 -4.94
C LEU A 116 -14.52 -15.59 -4.01
N LEU A 117 -15.78 -15.73 -3.60
CA LEU A 117 -16.20 -16.73 -2.63
C LEU A 117 -16.20 -18.15 -3.22
N ALA A 118 -16.41 -18.30 -4.52
CA ALA A 118 -16.27 -19.59 -5.20
C ALA A 118 -14.82 -20.10 -5.24
N ASN A 119 -13.84 -19.20 -5.11
CA ASN A 119 -12.41 -19.53 -5.13
C ASN A 119 -11.79 -19.60 -3.74
N SER A 120 -12.58 -19.46 -2.67
CA SER A 120 -12.10 -19.49 -1.29
C SER A 120 -12.57 -20.73 -0.53
N ARG A 121 -11.67 -21.30 0.27
CA ARG A 121 -11.90 -22.32 1.29
C ARG A 121 -12.59 -21.74 2.54
N ASN A 122 -12.57 -20.42 2.71
CA ASN A 122 -13.12 -19.69 3.85
C ASN A 122 -14.05 -18.54 3.40
N PRO A 123 -15.13 -18.83 2.66
CA PRO A 123 -15.91 -17.79 1.99
C PRO A 123 -16.66 -16.87 2.97
N VAL A 124 -17.03 -17.33 4.16
CA VAL A 124 -17.73 -16.49 5.13
C VAL A 124 -16.78 -15.44 5.71
N GLU A 125 -15.59 -15.87 6.10
CA GLU A 125 -14.54 -15.04 6.65
C GLU A 125 -14.03 -14.03 5.61
N VAL A 126 -13.69 -14.50 4.40
CA VAL A 126 -13.23 -13.63 3.30
C VAL A 126 -14.28 -12.56 2.96
N LYS A 127 -15.57 -12.91 2.92
CA LYS A 127 -16.63 -11.92 2.72
C LYS A 127 -16.62 -10.86 3.84
N GLY A 128 -16.48 -11.30 5.09
CA GLY A 128 -16.39 -10.43 6.25
C GLY A 128 -15.20 -9.48 6.17
N ASP A 129 -14.03 -10.00 5.82
CA ASP A 129 -12.79 -9.23 5.68
C ASP A 129 -12.96 -8.12 4.63
N ILE A 130 -13.47 -8.43 3.44
CA ILE A 130 -13.69 -7.42 2.39
C ILE A 130 -14.72 -6.37 2.81
N LEU A 131 -15.84 -6.77 3.43
CA LEU A 131 -16.85 -5.82 3.90
C LEU A 131 -16.34 -4.95 5.05
N SER A 132 -15.40 -5.44 5.84
CA SER A 132 -14.76 -4.66 6.90
C SER A 132 -13.92 -3.50 6.32
N LEU A 133 -13.23 -3.72 5.20
CA LEU A 133 -12.50 -2.67 4.48
C LEU A 133 -13.43 -1.57 3.99
N VAL A 134 -14.55 -1.95 3.37
CA VAL A 134 -15.59 -1.00 2.93
C VAL A 134 -16.10 -0.17 4.10
N SER A 135 -16.46 -0.84 5.20
CA SER A 135 -17.01 -0.19 6.40
C SER A 135 -15.99 0.71 7.11
N CYS A 136 -14.71 0.36 7.05
CA CYS A 136 -13.62 1.18 7.56
C CYS A 136 -13.52 2.51 6.79
N ASN A 137 -13.54 2.45 5.45
CA ASN A 137 -13.53 3.65 4.60
C ASN A 137 -14.78 4.51 4.81
N ASP A 138 -15.97 3.90 4.91
CA ASP A 138 -17.23 4.61 5.17
C ASP A 138 -17.18 5.36 6.52
N THR A 139 -16.61 4.72 7.54
CA THR A 139 -16.39 5.36 8.84
C THR A 139 -15.41 6.52 8.73
N GLY A 140 -14.34 6.36 7.95
CA GLY A 140 -13.38 7.42 7.67
C GLY A 140 -14.01 8.64 7.02
N GLU A 141 -14.83 8.44 5.98
CA GLU A 141 -15.59 9.50 5.32
C GLU A 141 -16.50 10.23 6.30
N SER A 142 -17.31 9.50 7.07
CA SER A 142 -18.21 10.11 8.06
C SER A 142 -17.46 10.95 9.10
N ARG A 143 -16.32 10.45 9.61
CA ARG A 143 -15.50 11.19 10.58
C ARG A 143 -14.86 12.44 9.98
N LEU A 144 -14.45 12.38 8.71
CA LEU A 144 -13.94 13.54 7.99
C LEU A 144 -15.02 14.61 7.82
N GLN A 145 -16.23 14.21 7.42
CA GLN A 145 -17.36 15.11 7.28
C GLN A 145 -17.73 15.78 8.60
N ASP A 146 -17.79 15.01 9.71
CA ASP A 146 -18.05 15.54 11.06
C ASP A 146 -17.02 16.60 11.45
N MET A 147 -15.73 16.30 11.27
CA MET A 147 -14.63 17.23 11.57
C MET A 147 -14.73 18.50 10.71
N MET A 148 -14.97 18.36 9.41
CA MET A 148 -15.11 19.52 8.52
C MET A 148 -16.30 20.40 8.89
N ALA A 149 -17.42 19.79 9.30
CA ALA A 149 -18.58 20.54 9.78
C ALA A 149 -18.27 21.26 11.11
N GLU A 150 -17.67 20.57 12.08
CA GLU A 150 -17.32 21.11 13.39
C GLU A 150 -16.40 22.34 13.28
N PHE A 151 -15.37 22.25 12.45
CA PHE A 151 -14.39 23.32 12.24
C PHE A 151 -14.76 24.28 11.10
N SER A 152 -15.95 24.14 10.50
CA SER A 152 -16.42 24.96 9.37
C SER A 152 -15.43 25.01 8.19
N LEU A 153 -14.82 23.87 7.88
CA LEU A 153 -13.86 23.72 6.79
C LEU A 153 -14.59 23.46 5.47
N THR A 154 -14.18 24.17 4.43
CA THR A 154 -14.62 23.93 3.05
C THR A 154 -13.64 23.04 2.28
N SER A 155 -12.44 22.86 2.80
CA SER A 155 -11.39 22.01 2.22
C SER A 155 -10.40 21.60 3.30
N ILE A 156 -9.80 20.42 3.15
CA ILE A 156 -8.68 19.95 3.96
C ILE A 156 -7.31 20.22 3.31
N ALA A 157 -7.26 20.79 2.10
CA ALA A 157 -6.00 20.97 1.37
C ALA A 157 -4.94 21.77 2.15
N PRO A 158 -5.27 22.91 2.81
CA PRO A 158 -4.29 23.64 3.62
C PRO A 158 -3.75 22.82 4.80
N LEU A 159 -4.62 22.04 5.44
CA LEU A 159 -4.24 21.15 6.55
C LEU A 159 -3.35 20.00 6.06
N ALA A 160 -3.70 19.40 4.92
CA ALA A 160 -2.93 18.36 4.27
C ALA A 160 -1.52 18.83 3.92
N GLU A 161 -1.41 20.00 3.28
CA GLU A 161 -0.14 20.64 2.93
C GLU A 161 0.72 20.88 4.18
N PHE A 162 0.13 21.46 5.24
CA PHE A 162 0.84 21.66 6.50
C PHE A 162 1.38 20.35 7.10
N ILE A 163 0.55 19.31 7.18
CA ILE A 163 0.94 18.01 7.75
C ILE A 163 2.08 17.36 6.94
N ILE A 164 1.96 17.37 5.60
CA ILE A 164 2.93 16.78 4.69
C ILE A 164 4.26 17.54 4.78
N ASN A 165 4.23 18.87 4.68
CA ASN A 165 5.44 19.70 4.73
C ASN A 165 6.14 19.59 6.09
N ASN A 166 5.39 19.65 7.19
CA ASN A 166 5.97 19.50 8.52
C ASN A 166 6.65 18.14 8.72
N SER A 167 6.07 17.07 8.16
CA SER A 167 6.65 15.72 8.26
C SER A 167 7.89 15.57 7.38
N ARG A 168 7.90 16.19 6.18
CA ARG A 168 9.08 16.26 5.32
C ARG A 168 10.22 17.03 6.00
N ASP A 169 9.94 18.21 6.54
CA ASP A 169 10.94 19.03 7.23
C ASP A 169 11.54 18.31 8.44
N ALA A 170 10.71 17.60 9.21
CA ALA A 170 11.17 16.79 10.32
C ALA A 170 12.08 15.63 9.86
N MET A 171 11.72 15.00 8.74
CA MET A 171 12.52 13.91 8.16
C MET A 171 13.87 14.42 7.62
N ILE A 172 13.91 15.54 6.91
CA ILE A 172 15.14 16.18 6.42
C ILE A 172 16.07 16.55 7.59
N LYS A 173 15.51 17.09 8.68
CA LYS A 173 16.30 17.37 9.89
C LYS A 173 16.88 16.10 10.52
N ALA A 174 16.14 15.00 10.51
CA ALA A 174 16.63 13.72 11.02
C ALA A 174 17.74 13.13 10.13
N LEU A 175 17.63 13.29 8.81
CA LEU A 175 18.64 12.86 7.84
C LEU A 175 20.01 13.52 8.07
N ALA A 176 20.07 14.74 8.59
CA ALA A 176 21.33 15.41 8.92
C ALA A 176 22.21 14.64 9.94
N SER A 177 21.65 13.66 10.66
CA SER A 177 22.40 12.77 11.55
C SER A 177 23.03 11.56 10.84
N VAL A 178 22.63 11.29 9.60
CA VAL A 178 23.13 10.18 8.78
C VAL A 178 24.31 10.67 7.94
N PRO A 179 25.47 10.01 7.97
CA PRO A 179 26.59 10.40 7.14
C PRO A 179 26.29 10.25 5.65
N ASN A 180 26.47 11.32 4.88
CA ASN A 180 26.43 11.24 3.42
C ASN A 180 27.51 10.28 2.89
N GLY A 181 27.19 9.57 1.82
CA GLY A 181 28.10 8.63 1.21
C GLY A 181 27.42 7.54 0.41
N ASN A 182 28.24 6.61 -0.07
CA ASN A 182 27.78 5.40 -0.73
C ASN A 182 28.16 4.21 0.14
N PHE A 183 27.19 3.35 0.38
CA PHE A 183 27.31 2.14 1.18
C PHE A 183 26.83 0.97 0.34
N SER A 184 27.42 -0.20 0.54
CA SER A 184 26.96 -1.41 -0.15
C SER A 184 26.99 -2.58 0.80
N THR A 185 26.04 -3.48 0.63
CA THR A 185 25.98 -4.76 1.34
C THR A 185 25.41 -5.82 0.42
N GLU A 186 25.78 -7.06 0.69
CA GLU A 186 25.12 -8.23 0.12
C GLU A 186 24.82 -9.23 1.23
N MET A 187 23.79 -10.03 1.01
CA MET A 187 23.38 -11.12 1.89
C MET A 187 23.01 -12.32 1.05
N GLU A 188 23.51 -13.49 1.44
CA GLU A 188 23.05 -14.79 0.94
C GLU A 188 21.90 -15.27 1.81
N LEU A 189 20.80 -15.68 1.17
CA LEU A 189 19.62 -16.25 1.79
C LEU A 189 19.40 -17.66 1.28
N ASP A 190 18.84 -18.51 2.14
CA ASP A 190 18.32 -19.81 1.72
C ASP A 190 17.15 -19.57 0.75
N GLY A 191 17.38 -19.78 -0.55
CA GLY A 191 16.31 -19.77 -1.54
C GLY A 191 15.50 -21.07 -1.51
N TYR A 192 14.61 -21.25 -2.48
CA TYR A 192 13.78 -22.46 -2.52
C TYR A 192 14.53 -23.67 -3.10
N ASP A 193 15.20 -23.46 -4.25
CA ASP A 193 15.97 -24.46 -4.99
C ASP A 193 17.48 -24.18 -4.95
N GLU A 194 17.87 -22.91 -5.09
CA GLU A 194 19.24 -22.43 -4.99
C GLU A 194 19.33 -21.18 -4.10
N PRO A 195 20.50 -20.90 -3.47
CA PRO A 195 20.67 -19.68 -2.68
C PRO A 195 20.38 -18.39 -3.45
N VAL A 196 19.79 -17.41 -2.77
CA VAL A 196 19.44 -16.10 -3.33
C VAL A 196 20.37 -15.05 -2.74
N PHE A 197 20.99 -14.23 -3.60
CA PHE A 197 21.80 -13.11 -3.18
C PHE A 197 20.99 -11.82 -3.28
N ILE A 198 20.78 -11.14 -2.15
CA ILE A 198 20.21 -9.79 -2.13
C ILE A 198 21.36 -8.80 -2.05
N LYS A 199 21.49 -7.94 -3.05
CA LYS A 199 22.49 -6.87 -3.10
C LYS A 199 21.81 -5.54 -2.96
N ALA A 200 22.37 -4.66 -2.15
CA ALA A 200 21.85 -3.32 -1.96
C ALA A 200 23.00 -2.31 -1.94
N SER A 201 22.91 -1.32 -2.80
CA SER A 201 23.77 -0.13 -2.80
C SER A 201 22.95 1.07 -2.34
N MET A 202 23.36 1.71 -1.26
CA MET A 202 22.67 2.86 -0.68
C MET A 202 23.49 4.13 -0.90
N ARG A 203 22.89 5.13 -1.52
CA ARG A 203 23.41 6.49 -1.63
C ARG A 203 22.65 7.40 -0.67
N VAL A 204 23.38 8.05 0.23
CA VAL A 204 22.85 9.05 1.17
C VAL A 204 23.31 10.44 0.74
N SER A 205 22.37 11.36 0.54
CA SER A 205 22.58 12.80 0.36
C SER A 205 21.81 13.60 1.42
N ASP A 206 21.98 14.92 1.41
CA ASP A 206 21.41 15.83 2.42
C ASP A 206 19.87 15.73 2.53
N ASP A 207 19.20 15.32 1.45
CA ASP A 207 17.75 15.36 1.32
C ASP A 207 17.12 14.04 0.82
N GLU A 208 17.92 13.01 0.55
CA GLU A 208 17.46 11.77 -0.07
C GLU A 208 18.33 10.57 0.33
N ILE A 209 17.70 9.41 0.47
CA ILE A 209 18.36 8.10 0.50
C ILE A 209 17.81 7.26 -0.66
N VAL A 210 18.71 6.83 -1.55
CA VAL A 210 18.40 5.93 -2.67
C VAL A 210 19.01 4.57 -2.41
N ILE A 211 18.23 3.52 -2.60
CA ILE A 211 18.63 2.13 -2.45
C ILE A 211 18.45 1.43 -3.79
N ASP A 212 19.56 0.98 -4.36
CA ASP A 212 19.61 0.27 -5.61
C ASP A 212 19.84 -1.23 -5.34
N TYR A 213 18.92 -2.06 -5.81
CA TYR A 213 18.93 -3.52 -5.69
C TYR A 213 19.54 -4.22 -6.91
N SER A 214 20.10 -3.48 -7.87
CA SER A 214 20.76 -4.02 -9.06
C SER A 214 21.85 -5.04 -8.68
N GLY A 215 21.90 -6.14 -9.43
CA GLY A 215 22.79 -7.27 -9.14
C GLY A 215 22.29 -8.26 -8.08
N THR A 216 21.09 -8.03 -7.52
CA THR A 216 20.33 -9.07 -6.80
C THR A 216 20.02 -10.25 -7.73
N SER A 217 19.95 -11.47 -7.17
CA SER A 217 19.55 -12.67 -7.91
C SER A 217 18.26 -12.46 -8.71
N ARG A 218 18.16 -13.14 -9.85
CA ARG A 218 16.95 -13.10 -10.69
C ARG A 218 15.77 -13.69 -9.94
N ALA A 219 14.55 -13.34 -10.41
CA ALA A 219 13.32 -13.93 -9.91
C ALA A 219 13.37 -15.46 -9.92
N SER A 220 12.98 -16.07 -8.81
CA SER A 220 12.86 -17.52 -8.65
C SER A 220 11.69 -18.05 -9.47
N SER A 221 11.77 -19.32 -9.88
CA SER A 221 10.64 -20.04 -10.46
C SER A 221 9.58 -20.46 -9.45
N TYR A 222 9.73 -20.05 -8.18
CA TYR A 222 8.88 -20.38 -7.03
C TYR A 222 8.23 -19.12 -6.41
N GLY A 223 7.21 -19.31 -5.58
CA GLY A 223 6.41 -18.28 -4.92
C GLY A 223 7.13 -17.55 -3.77
N ILE A 224 8.40 -17.17 -3.98
CA ILE A 224 9.25 -16.44 -3.02
C ILE A 224 9.70 -15.08 -3.57
N ASN A 225 9.12 -14.64 -4.68
CA ASN A 225 9.45 -13.38 -5.33
C ASN A 225 8.78 -12.19 -4.63
N SER A 226 9.43 -11.02 -4.64
CA SER A 226 8.92 -9.78 -4.04
C SER A 226 8.80 -8.69 -5.10
N PRO A 227 7.58 -8.20 -5.42
CA PRO A 227 7.40 -7.03 -6.27
C PRO A 227 8.08 -5.78 -5.70
N LEU A 228 8.53 -4.87 -6.58
CA LEU A 228 9.30 -3.69 -6.18
C LEU A 228 8.53 -2.79 -5.19
N CYS A 229 7.22 -2.62 -5.34
CA CYS A 229 6.41 -1.83 -4.41
C CYS A 229 6.47 -2.37 -2.98
N TYR A 230 6.51 -3.70 -2.82
CA TYR A 230 6.63 -4.37 -1.53
C TYR A 230 8.04 -4.23 -0.96
N THR A 231 9.06 -4.40 -1.81
CA THR A 231 10.46 -4.17 -1.44
C THR A 231 10.66 -2.73 -0.94
N GLU A 232 10.21 -1.73 -1.71
CA GLU A 232 10.29 -0.31 -1.34
C GLU A 232 9.61 -0.04 0.00
N ALA A 233 8.42 -0.63 0.23
CA ALA A 233 7.69 -0.47 1.48
C ALA A 233 8.48 -0.92 2.71
N TYR A 234 9.12 -2.10 2.66
CA TYR A 234 9.93 -2.62 3.76
C TYR A 234 11.26 -1.88 3.92
N THR A 235 11.89 -1.48 2.82
CA THR A 235 13.12 -0.67 2.83
C THR A 235 12.90 0.68 3.50
N CYS A 236 11.87 1.41 3.07
CA CYS A 236 11.52 2.71 3.64
C CYS A 236 11.18 2.60 5.13
N PHE A 237 10.44 1.55 5.52
CA PHE A 237 10.07 1.34 6.91
C PHE A 237 11.29 1.10 7.80
N GLY A 238 12.19 0.21 7.41
CA GLY A 238 13.41 -0.09 8.17
C GLY A 238 14.27 1.15 8.40
N LEU A 239 14.49 1.94 7.34
CA LEU A 239 15.24 3.19 7.42
C LEU A 239 14.55 4.22 8.30
N LYS A 240 13.24 4.41 8.14
CA LYS A 240 12.46 5.35 8.95
C LYS A 240 12.46 4.99 10.43
N CYS A 241 12.42 3.70 10.78
CA CYS A 241 12.52 3.24 12.16
C CYS A 241 13.87 3.60 12.81
N ILE A 242 14.96 3.59 12.03
CA ILE A 242 16.31 3.92 12.53
C ILE A 242 16.50 5.43 12.59
N ILE A 243 16.14 6.15 11.53
CA ILE A 243 16.47 7.56 11.34
C ILE A 243 15.50 8.47 12.12
N ALA A 244 14.21 8.18 12.06
CA ALA A 244 13.17 9.11 12.52
C ALA A 244 11.91 8.39 13.03
N PRO A 245 12.01 7.52 14.06
CA PRO A 245 10.89 6.68 14.50
C PRO A 245 9.66 7.49 14.95
N SER A 246 9.87 8.69 15.51
CA SER A 246 8.83 9.58 16.01
C SER A 246 8.15 10.44 14.95
N VAL A 247 8.71 10.54 13.74
CA VAL A 247 8.10 11.32 12.66
C VAL A 247 6.88 10.55 12.13
N PRO A 248 5.69 11.17 11.98
CA PRO A 248 4.52 10.48 11.43
C PRO A 248 4.77 9.94 10.03
N ASN A 249 4.19 8.78 9.71
CA ASN A 249 4.24 8.23 8.35
C ASN A 249 3.20 8.92 7.47
N ASN A 250 3.67 9.62 6.45
CA ASN A 250 2.84 10.17 5.38
C ASN A 250 3.71 10.41 4.14
N HIS A 251 3.13 10.97 3.09
CA HIS A 251 3.87 11.23 1.85
C HIS A 251 5.12 12.09 2.10
N GLY A 252 5.03 13.09 2.99
CA GLY A 252 6.15 13.99 3.28
C GLY A 252 7.35 13.27 3.89
N SER A 253 7.14 12.48 4.94
CA SER A 253 8.24 11.75 5.59
C SER A 253 8.79 10.60 4.74
N LEU A 254 7.98 10.00 3.87
CA LEU A 254 8.43 8.90 3.00
C LEU A 254 9.10 9.39 1.71
N SER A 255 8.83 10.63 1.27
CA SER A 255 9.33 11.20 0.01
C SER A 255 10.85 11.37 -0.10
N VAL A 256 11.59 11.12 0.98
CA VAL A 256 13.07 11.18 1.00
C VAL A 256 13.70 9.81 0.68
N PHE A 257 12.90 8.75 0.63
CA PHE A 257 13.36 7.41 0.31
C PHE A 257 12.98 7.06 -1.12
N ARG A 258 13.88 6.38 -1.81
CA ARG A 258 13.62 5.83 -3.14
C ARG A 258 14.31 4.48 -3.28
N SER A 259 13.61 3.53 -3.87
CA SER A 259 14.18 2.22 -4.22
C SER A 259 14.21 2.04 -5.73
N GLU A 260 15.26 1.39 -6.23
CA GLU A 260 15.46 1.06 -7.64
C GLU A 260 15.87 -0.41 -7.77
N ALA A 261 15.46 -1.06 -8.84
CA ALA A 261 15.82 -2.44 -9.18
C ALA A 261 15.75 -2.64 -10.71
N GLU A 262 16.53 -3.59 -11.25
CA GLU A 262 16.53 -3.99 -12.67
C GLU A 262 15.33 -4.86 -13.07
#